data_AF-A0A7S4NXP3-F1
#
_entry.id   AF-A0A7S4NXP3-F1
#
_cell.length_a   1.000
_cell.length_b   1.000
_cell.length_c   1.000
_cell.angle_alpha   90.00
_cell.angle_beta   90.00
_cell.angle_gamma   90.00
#
_symmetry.space_group_name_H-M   'P 1'
#
loop_
_entity.id
_entity.type
_entity.pdbx_description
1 polymer ?
#
loop_
_entity_poly.entity_id
_entity_poly.type
_entity_poly.pdbx_seq_one_letter_code
_entity_poly.pdbx_strand_id
1 'polypeptide(L)'
;RRRRGRGEREKGEEGEKEEWEGEYHTTTFGAPAAHTLKFRGGGLYSLEHFAKNKREELHQMEERLTILPKNEKNRLALLAACVNAMDAHFQFARRRDICYCQVLPAVITSFYCTLLLNRKSPSILRQMFEIGFLCEFESLLSTHKNELGMLEDYEATIRLFVSHLQIQITRSTESHPSSLALDWKPKQQQQQQRLPLSIGSIISSSKRWDTVLTETKVFSSVFDTHCLIVTVPVEGEVYDEVMRAVEGEGGLVEIKPVLFSQGINEQQTLAIQLGNTSFQEKINKEN
;
A
#
# COMPACT_ATOMS: atom_id res chain seq x y z
N ARG A 1 58.73 -44.58 36.08
CA ARG A 1 58.08 -43.45 36.79
C ARG A 1 56.92 -42.94 35.92
N ARG A 2 55.71 -43.50 36.04
CA ARG A 2 54.50 -42.82 36.56
C ARG A 2 54.50 -41.29 36.37
N ARG A 3 53.60 -40.76 35.52
CA ARG A 3 52.33 -40.13 35.96
C ARG A 3 51.43 -39.81 34.76
N ARG A 4 50.18 -40.27 34.87
CA ARG A 4 49.01 -39.88 34.08
C ARG A 4 48.59 -38.47 34.49
N GLY A 5 48.23 -37.63 33.53
CA GLY A 5 47.47 -36.40 33.73
C GLY A 5 46.27 -36.43 32.79
N ARG A 6 45.07 -36.58 33.35
CA ARG A 6 43.77 -36.49 32.69
C ARG A 6 43.30 -35.04 32.91
N GLY A 7 42.98 -34.31 31.85
CA GLY A 7 42.23 -33.05 31.88
C GLY A 7 41.43 -33.03 30.58
N GLU A 8 40.20 -33.51 30.63
CA GLU A 8 38.97 -32.71 30.75
C GLU A 8 38.71 -31.86 29.50
N ARG A 9 37.63 -32.25 28.82
CA ARG A 9 37.08 -31.64 27.63
C ARG A 9 36.39 -30.34 28.04
N GLU A 10 36.89 -29.21 27.56
CA GLU A 10 36.05 -28.04 27.33
C GLU A 10 35.65 -28.08 25.87
N LYS A 11 34.46 -28.61 25.58
CA LYS A 11 33.75 -28.29 24.35
C LYS A 11 33.33 -26.83 24.52
N GLY A 12 34.08 -25.91 23.93
CA GLY A 12 33.56 -24.59 23.64
C GLY A 12 32.32 -24.79 22.76
N GLU A 13 31.17 -24.39 23.29
CA GLU A 13 30.00 -24.10 22.47
C GLU A 13 30.39 -22.92 21.58
N GLU A 14 30.99 -23.21 20.43
CA GLU A 14 30.98 -22.31 19.30
C GLU A 14 29.51 -22.24 18.86
N GLY A 15 28.77 -21.33 19.49
CA GLY A 15 27.52 -20.85 18.93
C GLY A 15 27.86 -20.34 17.54
N GLU A 16 27.40 -21.04 16.51
CA GLU A 16 27.33 -20.53 15.16
C GLU A 16 26.66 -19.17 15.26
N LYS A 17 27.45 -18.10 15.17
CA LYS A 17 26.91 -16.78 14.87
C LYS A 17 26.35 -16.93 13.48
N GLU A 18 25.02 -17.10 13.38
CA GLU A 18 24.29 -16.86 12.13
C GLU A 18 24.69 -15.45 11.68
N GLU A 19 25.59 -15.41 10.69
CA GLU A 19 25.95 -14.19 10.00
C GLU A 19 24.73 -13.82 9.18
N TRP A 20 24.00 -12.81 9.64
CA TRP A 20 22.82 -12.29 8.96
C TRP A 20 23.28 -11.62 7.66
N GLU A 21 23.40 -12.38 6.58
CA GLU A 21 23.34 -11.82 5.22
C GLU A 21 21.89 -11.38 4.97
N GLY A 22 21.51 -10.27 5.61
CA GLY A 22 20.17 -9.69 5.54
C GLY A 22 19.95 -9.00 4.20
N GLU A 23 19.80 -9.78 3.13
CA GLU A 23 19.37 -9.25 1.84
C GLU A 23 17.85 -9.01 1.87
N TYR A 24 17.46 -7.74 1.99
CA TYR A 24 16.07 -7.35 1.80
C TYR A 24 15.74 -7.46 0.31
N HIS A 25 14.89 -8.43 -0.05
CA HIS A 25 14.30 -8.43 -1.37
C HIS A 25 13.21 -7.35 -1.44
N THR A 26 13.42 -6.30 -2.24
CA THR A 26 12.43 -5.23 -2.44
C THR A 26 11.58 -5.49 -3.68
N THR A 27 10.29 -5.17 -3.56
CA THR A 27 9.40 -5.01 -4.71
C THR A 27 9.21 -3.53 -4.95
N THR A 28 9.49 -3.09 -6.18
CA THR A 28 9.28 -1.71 -6.60
C THR A 28 7.85 -1.50 -7.10
N PHE A 29 7.23 -0.41 -6.64
CA PHE A 29 5.89 0.01 -7.00
C PHE A 29 5.95 1.34 -7.76
N GLY A 30 5.07 1.52 -8.75
CA GLY A 30 4.96 2.79 -9.45
C GLY A 30 4.16 3.84 -8.66
N ALA A 31 4.27 5.09 -9.10
CA ALA A 31 3.49 6.21 -8.55
C ALA A 31 1.98 6.08 -8.82
N PRO A 32 1.12 5.85 -7.81
CA PRO A 32 -0.33 5.93 -7.95
C PRO A 32 -0.77 7.34 -8.35
N ALA A 33 -1.71 7.40 -9.30
CA ALA A 33 -2.27 8.66 -9.77
C ALA A 33 -3.65 8.44 -10.41
N ALA A 34 -4.61 9.31 -10.12
CA ALA A 34 -5.96 9.21 -10.67
C ALA A 34 -6.06 9.85 -12.07
N HIS A 35 -5.32 9.32 -13.04
CA HIS A 35 -5.22 9.92 -14.38
C HIS A 35 -6.57 10.06 -15.10
N THR A 36 -7.54 9.20 -14.80
CA THR A 36 -8.91 9.28 -15.32
C THR A 36 -9.64 10.57 -14.92
N LEU A 37 -9.21 11.23 -13.83
CA LEU A 37 -9.78 12.49 -13.34
C LEU A 37 -9.09 13.75 -13.89
N LYS A 38 -7.95 13.59 -14.58
CA LYS A 38 -7.07 14.70 -15.05
C LYS A 38 -6.55 15.59 -13.91
N PHE A 39 -5.61 16.49 -14.18
CA PHE A 39 -4.90 17.27 -13.15
C PHE A 39 -5.11 18.79 -13.26
N ARG A 40 -6.24 19.23 -13.81
CA ARG A 40 -6.52 20.67 -13.99
C ARG A 40 -6.64 21.46 -12.68
N GLY A 41 -7.03 20.79 -11.58
CA GLY A 41 -7.11 21.36 -10.24
C GLY A 41 -6.02 20.87 -9.29
N GLY A 42 -4.90 20.37 -9.83
CA GLY A 42 -3.84 19.73 -9.04
C GLY A 42 -4.16 18.27 -8.68
N GLY A 43 -3.40 17.74 -7.73
CA GLY A 43 -3.54 16.39 -7.16
C GLY A 43 -4.25 16.39 -5.81
N LEU A 44 -3.99 15.34 -5.02
CA LEU A 44 -4.60 15.16 -3.71
C LEU A 44 -4.36 16.33 -2.76
N TYR A 45 -3.14 16.89 -2.70
CA TYR A 45 -2.87 18.04 -1.83
C TYR A 45 -3.66 19.28 -2.21
N SER A 46 -3.67 19.62 -3.50
CA SER A 46 -4.43 20.75 -4.00
C SER A 46 -5.92 20.60 -3.71
N LEU A 47 -6.47 19.40 -3.92
CA LEU A 47 -7.88 19.11 -3.64
C LEU A 47 -8.20 19.09 -2.14
N GLU A 48 -7.30 18.57 -1.32
CA GLU A 48 -7.47 18.55 0.14
C GLU A 48 -7.53 19.98 0.68
N HIS A 49 -6.59 20.82 0.28
CA HIS A 49 -6.55 22.24 0.65
C HIS A 49 -7.81 22.97 0.15
N PHE A 50 -8.24 22.70 -1.08
CA PHE A 50 -9.47 23.27 -1.62
C PHE A 50 -10.71 22.85 -0.82
N ALA A 51 -10.84 21.57 -0.47
CA ALA A 51 -11.95 21.06 0.33
C ALA A 51 -11.94 21.64 1.76
N LYS A 52 -10.77 21.77 2.39
CA LYS A 52 -10.59 22.43 3.69
C LYS A 52 -11.05 23.89 3.65
N ASN A 53 -10.64 24.64 2.63
CA ASN A 53 -11.06 26.03 2.48
C ASN A 53 -12.57 26.17 2.27
N LYS A 54 -13.19 25.31 1.46
CA LYS A 54 -14.64 25.34 1.26
C LYS A 54 -15.43 24.98 2.51
N ARG A 55 -14.90 24.08 3.34
CA ARG A 55 -15.46 23.75 4.65
C ARG A 55 -15.36 24.93 5.62
N GLU A 56 -14.24 25.65 5.60
CA GLU A 56 -14.03 26.84 6.43
C GLU A 56 -14.97 28.00 6.00
N GLU A 57 -15.10 28.25 4.69
CA GLU A 57 -16.07 29.23 4.15
C GLU A 57 -17.51 28.91 4.59
N LEU A 58 -17.89 27.63 4.59
CA LEU A 58 -19.20 27.18 5.07
C LEU A 58 -19.37 27.47 6.57
N HIS A 59 -18.38 27.14 7.40
CA HIS A 59 -18.43 27.37 8.84
C HIS A 59 -18.59 28.86 9.17
N GLN A 60 -17.82 29.72 8.51
CA GLN A 60 -17.93 31.18 8.66
C GLN A 60 -19.30 31.70 8.23
N MET A 61 -19.90 31.09 7.21
CA MET A 61 -21.23 31.45 6.73
C MET A 61 -22.34 30.99 7.69
N GLU A 62 -22.22 29.79 8.26
CA GLU A 62 -23.11 29.28 9.31
C GLU A 62 -23.12 30.22 10.51
N GLU A 63 -21.94 30.63 10.99
CA GLU A 63 -21.79 31.61 12.07
C GLU A 63 -22.46 32.95 11.74
N ARG A 64 -22.22 33.51 10.55
CA ARG A 64 -22.87 34.77 10.12
C ARG A 64 -24.39 34.66 10.04
N LEU A 65 -24.93 33.49 9.74
CA LEU A 65 -26.38 33.30 9.65
C LEU A 65 -27.07 33.10 10.99
N THR A 66 -26.32 32.89 12.07
CA THR A 66 -26.88 32.93 13.43
C THR A 66 -27.38 34.33 13.82
N ILE A 67 -26.72 35.37 13.31
CA ILE A 67 -27.00 36.79 13.63
C ILE A 67 -27.88 37.49 12.59
N LEU A 68 -28.02 36.94 11.38
CA LEU A 68 -28.79 37.53 10.28
C LEU A 68 -30.26 37.06 10.28
N PRO A 69 -31.18 37.85 9.68
CA PRO A 69 -32.59 37.46 9.59
C PRO A 69 -32.75 36.19 8.75
N LYS A 70 -33.59 35.26 9.23
CA LYS A 70 -33.90 33.97 8.58
C LYS A 70 -34.82 34.14 7.36
N ASN A 71 -34.37 34.88 6.35
CA ASN A 71 -35.06 35.03 5.08
C ASN A 71 -34.66 33.93 4.09
N GLU A 72 -35.49 33.74 3.05
CA GLU A 72 -35.28 32.71 2.02
C GLU A 72 -33.93 32.87 1.31
N LYS A 73 -33.52 34.11 1.01
CA LYS A 73 -32.23 34.41 0.37
C LYS A 73 -31.04 33.87 1.16
N ASN A 74 -31.03 34.08 2.47
CA ASN A 74 -29.97 33.62 3.36
C ASN A 74 -29.95 32.09 3.49
N ARG A 75 -31.13 31.45 3.52
CA ARG A 75 -31.25 29.98 3.54
C ARG A 75 -30.73 29.36 2.25
N LEU A 76 -31.07 29.95 1.10
CA LEU A 76 -30.60 29.48 -0.21
C LEU A 76 -29.08 29.62 -0.35
N ALA A 77 -28.53 30.74 0.13
CA ALA A 77 -27.09 30.97 0.10
C ALA A 77 -26.33 29.95 0.96
N LEU A 78 -26.85 29.60 2.15
CA LEU A 78 -26.26 28.56 3.01
C LEU A 78 -26.31 27.19 2.33
N LEU A 79 -27.45 26.84 1.73
CA LEU A 79 -27.60 25.58 1.01
C LEU A 79 -26.59 25.48 -0.14
N ALA A 80 -26.39 26.57 -0.89
CA ALA A 80 -25.39 26.61 -1.96
C ALA A 80 -23.96 26.43 -1.42
N ALA A 81 -23.60 27.08 -0.31
CA ALA A 81 -22.30 26.90 0.33
C ALA A 81 -22.09 25.45 0.81
N CYS A 82 -23.13 24.84 1.40
CA CYS A 82 -23.11 23.45 1.85
C CYS A 82 -22.89 22.49 0.67
N VAL A 83 -23.65 22.65 -0.42
CA VAL A 83 -23.49 21.84 -1.63
C VAL A 83 -22.08 21.99 -2.22
N ASN A 84 -21.53 23.20 -2.26
CA ASN A 84 -20.17 23.44 -2.76
C ASN A 84 -19.09 22.79 -1.88
N ALA A 85 -19.23 22.85 -0.56
CA ALA A 85 -18.31 22.19 0.36
C ALA A 85 -18.38 20.66 0.25
N MET A 86 -19.60 20.12 0.10
CA MET A 86 -19.81 18.70 -0.14
C MET A 86 -19.22 18.23 -1.48
N ASP A 87 -19.42 18.99 -2.56
CA ASP A 87 -18.84 18.68 -3.86
C ASP A 87 -17.31 18.68 -3.79
N ALA A 88 -16.70 19.70 -3.18
CA ALA A 88 -15.25 19.77 -2.99
C ALA A 88 -14.72 18.55 -2.20
N HIS A 89 -15.40 18.18 -1.11
CA HIS A 89 -15.03 16.98 -0.34
C HIS A 89 -15.19 15.70 -1.15
N PHE A 90 -16.26 15.57 -1.93
CA PHE A 90 -16.50 14.40 -2.78
C PHE A 90 -15.43 14.26 -3.88
N GLN A 91 -15.02 15.35 -4.52
CA GLN A 91 -13.94 15.33 -5.52
C GLN A 91 -12.62 14.84 -4.91
N PHE A 92 -12.28 15.33 -3.71
CA PHE A 92 -11.12 14.87 -2.96
C PHE A 92 -11.23 13.38 -2.61
N ALA A 93 -12.33 12.96 -1.97
CA ALA A 93 -12.54 11.58 -1.53
C ALA A 93 -12.50 10.60 -2.71
N ARG A 94 -13.20 10.92 -3.81
CA ARG A 94 -13.20 10.11 -5.03
C ARG A 94 -11.80 9.90 -5.61
N ARG A 95 -10.99 10.97 -5.66
CA ARG A 95 -9.61 10.86 -6.15
C ARG A 95 -8.76 9.99 -5.24
N ARG A 96 -8.86 10.21 -3.94
CA ARG A 96 -8.15 9.45 -2.90
C ARG A 96 -8.47 7.96 -3.03
N ASP A 97 -9.75 7.63 -3.12
CA ASP A 97 -10.20 6.23 -3.17
C ASP A 97 -9.70 5.52 -4.43
N ILE A 98 -9.61 6.20 -5.59
CA ILE A 98 -8.99 5.64 -6.81
C ILE A 98 -7.52 5.29 -6.56
N CYS A 99 -6.75 6.20 -5.95
CA CYS A 99 -5.33 5.97 -5.70
C CYS A 99 -5.13 4.84 -4.68
N TYR A 100 -5.96 4.78 -3.64
CA TYR A 100 -5.91 3.73 -2.62
C TYR A 100 -6.19 2.35 -3.24
N CYS A 101 -7.19 2.26 -4.11
CA CYS A 101 -7.53 1.04 -4.84
C CYS A 101 -6.45 0.60 -5.84
N GLN A 102 -5.55 1.50 -6.29
CA GLN A 102 -4.40 1.11 -7.11
C GLN A 102 -3.30 0.47 -6.25
N VAL A 103 -3.02 1.04 -5.08
CA VAL A 103 -1.90 0.62 -4.22
C VAL A 103 -2.23 -0.61 -3.39
N LEU A 104 -3.42 -0.66 -2.80
CA LEU A 104 -3.81 -1.74 -1.89
C LEU A 104 -3.60 -3.15 -2.49
N PRO A 105 -4.19 -3.50 -3.65
CA PRO A 105 -4.00 -4.84 -4.21
C PRO A 105 -2.54 -5.10 -4.60
N ALA A 106 -1.80 -4.09 -5.04
CA ALA A 106 -0.39 -4.25 -5.40
C ALA A 106 0.45 -4.62 -4.16
N VAL A 107 0.29 -3.89 -3.05
CA VAL A 107 1.01 -4.14 -1.80
C VAL A 107 0.63 -5.51 -1.21
N ILE A 108 -0.67 -5.83 -1.13
CA ILE A 108 -1.13 -7.12 -0.60
C ILE A 108 -0.63 -8.28 -1.45
N THR A 109 -0.69 -8.16 -2.78
CA THR A 109 -0.20 -9.19 -3.70
C THR A 109 1.30 -9.38 -3.54
N SER A 110 2.06 -8.28 -3.46
CA SER A 110 3.51 -8.34 -3.24
C SER A 110 3.85 -9.01 -1.91
N PHE A 111 3.23 -8.59 -0.81
CA PHE A 111 3.42 -9.19 0.51
C PHE A 111 3.17 -10.70 0.46
N TYR A 112 2.06 -11.10 -0.14
CA TYR A 112 1.68 -12.50 -0.21
C TYR A 112 2.65 -13.32 -1.07
N CYS A 113 3.07 -12.80 -2.23
CA CYS A 113 4.07 -13.46 -3.07
C CYS A 113 5.39 -13.61 -2.32
N THR A 114 5.87 -12.56 -1.64
CA THR A 114 7.08 -12.63 -0.83
C THR A 114 6.96 -13.65 0.30
N LEU A 115 5.81 -13.71 0.97
CA LEU A 115 5.52 -14.70 2.00
C LEU A 115 5.63 -16.14 1.45
N LEU A 116 4.99 -16.43 0.31
CA LEU A 116 5.02 -17.77 -0.27
C LEU A 116 6.39 -18.20 -0.77
N LEU A 117 7.15 -17.27 -1.36
CA LEU A 117 8.49 -17.53 -1.88
C LEU A 117 9.48 -17.77 -0.74
N ASN A 118 9.28 -17.13 0.42
CA ASN A 118 10.20 -17.17 1.56
C ASN A 118 9.67 -17.98 2.75
N ARG A 119 8.59 -18.74 2.60
CA ARG A 119 7.96 -19.49 3.71
C ARG A 119 8.89 -20.48 4.44
N LYS A 120 9.98 -20.90 3.80
CA LYS A 120 11.00 -21.80 4.36
C LYS A 120 12.22 -21.09 4.90
N SER A 121 12.26 -19.76 4.87
CA SER A 121 13.39 -18.92 5.27
C SER A 121 13.03 -18.17 6.56
N PRO A 122 13.35 -18.72 7.75
CA PRO A 122 12.90 -18.15 9.02
C PRO A 122 13.44 -16.73 9.27
N SER A 123 14.66 -16.43 8.84
CA SER A 123 15.28 -15.11 8.97
C SER A 123 14.49 -14.01 8.25
N ILE A 124 14.09 -14.26 6.99
CA ILE A 124 13.29 -13.33 6.19
C ILE A 124 11.89 -13.18 6.78
N LEU A 125 11.27 -14.27 7.24
CA LEU A 125 9.95 -14.21 7.87
C LEU A 125 9.98 -13.41 9.18
N ARG A 126 10.96 -13.65 10.05
CA ARG A 126 11.16 -12.86 11.28
C ARG A 126 11.34 -11.39 10.94
N GLN A 127 12.22 -11.08 10.01
CA GLN A 127 12.44 -9.71 9.55
C GLN A 127 11.16 -9.04 9.04
N MET A 128 10.39 -9.72 8.18
CA MET A 128 9.12 -9.21 7.65
C MET A 128 8.09 -8.93 8.74
N PHE A 129 7.99 -9.78 9.76
CA PHE A 129 6.97 -9.68 10.81
C PHE A 129 7.39 -8.81 12.00
N GLU A 130 8.67 -8.80 12.36
CA GLU A 130 9.21 -8.02 13.48
C GLU A 130 9.52 -6.57 13.08
N ILE A 131 10.14 -6.36 11.92
CA ILE A 131 10.53 -5.01 11.44
C ILE A 131 9.44 -4.40 10.56
N GLY A 132 8.76 -5.23 9.77
CA GLY A 132 7.72 -4.82 8.82
C GLY A 132 8.08 -5.14 7.37
N PHE A 133 7.08 -5.02 6.50
CA PHE A 133 7.22 -5.28 5.08
C PHE A 133 7.60 -4.02 4.32
N LEU A 134 8.82 -4.00 3.76
CA LEU A 134 9.36 -2.88 3.00
C LEU A 134 8.75 -2.79 1.61
N CYS A 135 8.17 -1.63 1.28
CA CYS A 135 7.60 -1.32 -0.03
C CYS A 135 8.33 -0.13 -0.65
N GLU A 136 9.06 -0.35 -1.73
CA GLU A 136 9.79 0.68 -2.44
C GLU A 136 8.91 1.29 -3.53
N PHE A 137 8.59 2.57 -3.43
CA PHE A 137 7.83 3.28 -4.43
C PHE A 137 8.75 4.20 -5.24
N GLU A 138 8.63 4.14 -6.56
CA GLU A 138 9.41 4.94 -7.48
C GLU A 138 8.52 5.74 -8.43
N SER A 139 8.91 6.99 -8.65
CA SER A 139 8.24 7.89 -9.56
C SER A 139 9.21 8.54 -10.54
N LEU A 140 8.89 8.41 -11.83
CA LEU A 140 9.64 9.02 -12.93
C LEU A 140 9.00 10.33 -13.43
N LEU A 141 8.04 10.86 -12.67
CA LEU A 141 7.28 12.08 -12.97
C LEU A 141 8.11 13.33 -12.70
N SER A 142 7.91 14.39 -13.49
CA SER A 142 8.49 15.71 -13.22
C SER A 142 7.60 16.56 -12.32
N THR A 143 8.13 17.69 -11.83
CA THR A 143 7.37 18.71 -11.09
C THR A 143 6.67 19.72 -12.00
N HIS A 144 6.36 19.34 -13.26
CA HIS A 144 5.78 20.24 -14.24
C HIS A 144 4.32 19.91 -14.58
N LYS A 145 3.46 20.94 -14.63
CA LYS A 145 2.05 20.85 -15.09
C LYS A 145 1.28 19.69 -14.44
N ASN A 146 0.79 18.75 -15.26
CA ASN A 146 -0.05 17.65 -14.82
C ASN A 146 0.76 16.63 -14.01
N GLU A 147 2.06 16.48 -14.27
CA GLU A 147 2.92 15.53 -13.55
C GLU A 147 3.12 15.97 -12.09
N LEU A 148 3.08 17.28 -11.80
CA LEU A 148 3.05 17.77 -10.42
C LEU A 148 1.80 17.28 -9.67
N GLY A 149 0.63 17.35 -10.29
CA GLY A 149 -0.60 16.83 -9.70
C GLY A 149 -0.56 15.31 -9.52
N MET A 150 0.13 14.58 -10.39
CA MET A 150 0.37 13.15 -10.22
C MET A 150 1.34 12.87 -9.06
N LEU A 151 2.37 13.71 -8.88
CA LEU A 151 3.27 13.63 -7.74
C LEU A 151 2.57 13.93 -6.40
N GLU A 152 1.63 14.87 -6.40
CA GLU A 152 0.77 15.13 -5.25
C GLU A 152 -0.10 13.90 -4.91
N ASP A 153 -0.72 13.25 -5.91
CA ASP A 153 -1.47 12.00 -5.71
C ASP A 153 -0.55 10.90 -5.15
N TYR A 154 0.66 10.79 -5.71
CA TYR A 154 1.65 9.80 -5.34
C TYR A 154 2.03 9.90 -3.85
N GLU A 155 2.69 10.99 -3.46
CA GLU A 155 3.20 11.13 -2.10
C GLU A 155 2.06 11.10 -1.08
N ALA A 156 0.94 11.77 -1.37
CA ALA A 156 -0.17 11.85 -0.41
C ALA A 156 -0.79 10.47 -0.19
N THR A 157 -0.88 9.63 -1.23
CA THR A 157 -1.38 8.26 -1.09
C THR A 157 -0.48 7.45 -0.17
N ILE A 158 0.85 7.49 -0.37
CA ILE A 158 1.75 6.69 0.45
C ILE A 158 1.77 7.19 1.90
N ARG A 159 1.78 8.52 2.10
CA ARG A 159 1.79 9.12 3.43
C ARG A 159 0.48 8.90 4.19
N LEU A 160 -0.68 9.09 3.55
CA LEU A 160 -1.98 9.03 4.21
C LEU A 160 -2.56 7.61 4.32
N PHE A 161 -2.08 6.67 3.51
CA PHE A 161 -2.64 5.32 3.45
C PHE A 161 -1.63 4.23 3.75
N VAL A 162 -0.57 4.14 2.94
CA VAL A 162 0.37 3.01 3.03
C VAL A 162 1.11 3.01 4.36
N SER A 163 1.48 4.18 4.87
CA SER A 163 2.14 4.36 6.18
C SER A 163 1.27 3.94 7.37
N HIS A 164 -0.01 3.69 7.15
CA HIS A 164 -0.96 3.24 8.16
C HIS A 164 -1.62 1.91 7.75
N LEU A 165 -1.09 1.22 6.74
CA LEU A 165 -1.55 -0.09 6.32
C LEU A 165 -0.86 -1.16 7.16
N GLN A 166 -1.64 -2.12 7.63
CA GLN A 166 -1.16 -3.28 8.36
C GLN A 166 -1.78 -4.55 7.77
N ILE A 167 -1.01 -5.63 7.75
CA ILE A 167 -1.45 -6.93 7.22
C ILE A 167 -1.47 -7.95 8.35
N GLN A 168 -2.58 -8.66 8.49
CA GLN A 168 -2.69 -9.79 9.40
C GLN A 168 -2.87 -11.06 8.57
N ILE A 169 -2.09 -12.10 8.82
CA ILE A 169 -2.34 -13.41 8.21
C ILE A 169 -3.25 -14.25 9.10
N THR A 170 -4.14 -15.04 8.48
CA THR A 170 -5.01 -15.98 9.18
C THR A 170 -4.98 -17.35 8.52
N ARG A 171 -5.26 -18.39 9.30
CA ARG A 171 -5.42 -19.73 8.76
C ARG A 171 -6.70 -19.81 7.93
N SER A 172 -6.61 -20.21 6.67
CA SER A 172 -7.79 -20.46 5.83
C SER A 172 -8.64 -21.60 6.40
N THR A 173 -9.96 -21.41 6.42
CA THR A 173 -10.94 -22.39 6.92
C THR A 173 -11.43 -23.34 5.82
N GLU A 174 -11.09 -23.10 4.56
CA GLU A 174 -11.55 -23.88 3.42
C GLU A 174 -10.45 -24.83 2.92
N SER A 175 -10.82 -26.06 2.56
CA SER A 175 -9.92 -27.08 1.98
C SER A 175 -9.65 -26.81 0.49
N HIS A 176 -9.42 -25.56 0.11
CA HIS A 176 -9.12 -25.18 -1.25
C HIS A 176 -7.62 -24.92 -1.39
N PRO A 177 -6.99 -25.39 -2.49
CA PRO A 177 -5.59 -25.12 -2.73
C PRO A 177 -5.42 -23.61 -2.79
N SER A 178 -4.56 -23.11 -1.92
CA SER A 178 -4.08 -21.75 -1.79
C SER A 178 -3.97 -21.08 -3.15
N SER A 179 -4.94 -20.21 -3.44
CA SER A 179 -5.20 -19.63 -4.77
C SER A 179 -4.05 -18.74 -5.30
N LEU A 180 -3.03 -18.50 -4.48
CA LEU A 180 -1.91 -17.65 -4.82
C LEU A 180 -0.59 -18.43 -4.93
N ALA A 181 -0.60 -19.76 -4.76
CA ALA A 181 0.46 -20.59 -5.30
C ALA A 181 0.43 -20.45 -6.83
N LEU A 182 1.30 -19.60 -7.36
CA LEU A 182 1.73 -19.62 -8.75
C LEU A 182 2.28 -21.03 -9.04
N ASP A 183 1.41 -21.99 -9.34
CA ASP A 183 1.78 -23.32 -9.84
C ASP A 183 2.27 -23.16 -11.29
N TRP A 184 3.42 -22.49 -11.44
CA TRP A 184 4.14 -22.38 -12.70
C TRP A 184 4.80 -23.73 -12.98
N LYS A 185 4.13 -24.57 -13.79
CA LYS A 185 4.73 -25.81 -14.29
C LYS A 185 5.61 -25.52 -15.51
N PRO A 186 6.89 -25.96 -15.52
CA PRO A 186 7.79 -25.74 -16.65
C PRO A 186 7.27 -26.40 -17.94
N LYS A 187 7.56 -25.77 -19.08
CA LYS A 187 6.96 -25.93 -20.42
C LYS A 187 6.87 -27.34 -21.05
N GLN A 188 7.30 -28.41 -20.41
CA GLN A 188 7.34 -29.74 -21.05
C GLN A 188 5.98 -30.49 -21.09
N GLN A 189 4.88 -29.91 -20.59
CA GLN A 189 3.55 -30.54 -20.62
C GLN A 189 2.41 -29.65 -21.14
N GLN A 190 2.68 -28.56 -21.87
CA GLN A 190 1.62 -27.83 -22.57
C GLN A 190 1.35 -28.42 -23.94
N GLN A 191 0.57 -29.50 -23.98
CA GLN A 191 -0.18 -29.85 -25.19
C GLN A 191 -1.19 -28.71 -25.41
N GLN A 192 -1.15 -28.08 -26.59
CA GLN A 192 -1.93 -26.90 -27.00
C GLN A 192 -3.39 -26.94 -26.51
N GLN A 193 -3.67 -26.35 -25.35
CA GLN A 193 -5.03 -25.94 -25.00
C GLN A 193 -5.22 -24.53 -25.55
N ARG A 194 -5.97 -24.41 -26.65
CA ARG A 194 -6.46 -23.12 -27.13
C ARG A 194 -7.23 -22.47 -25.98
N LEU A 195 -6.85 -21.26 -25.60
CA LEU A 195 -7.64 -20.44 -24.69
C LEU A 195 -9.04 -20.25 -25.31
N PRO A 196 -10.12 -20.56 -24.58
CA PRO A 196 -11.47 -20.40 -25.11
C PRO A 196 -11.78 -18.91 -25.26
N LEU A 197 -11.97 -18.45 -26.49
CA LEU A 197 -12.29 -17.06 -26.86
C LEU A 197 -13.73 -16.64 -26.50
N SER A 198 -14.41 -17.34 -25.58
CA SER A 198 -15.79 -17.02 -25.19
C SER A 198 -15.84 -16.40 -23.78
N ILE A 199 -16.57 -15.29 -23.67
CA ILE A 199 -16.80 -14.54 -22.43
C ILE A 199 -17.31 -15.47 -21.31
N GLY A 200 -18.14 -16.47 -21.64
CA GLY A 200 -18.65 -17.44 -20.68
C GLY A 200 -17.59 -18.37 -20.07
N SER A 201 -16.53 -18.72 -20.83
CA SER A 201 -15.41 -19.50 -20.27
C SER A 201 -14.49 -18.65 -19.40
N ILE A 202 -14.24 -17.39 -19.79
CA ILE A 202 -13.47 -16.44 -18.96
C ILE A 202 -14.14 -16.27 -17.60
N ILE A 203 -15.47 -16.10 -17.57
CA ILE A 203 -16.28 -15.97 -16.34
C ILE A 203 -16.27 -17.26 -15.51
N SER A 204 -16.30 -18.44 -16.12
CA SER A 204 -16.20 -19.72 -15.41
C SER A 204 -14.83 -19.91 -14.74
N SER A 205 -13.74 -19.51 -15.41
CA SER A 205 -12.39 -19.44 -14.84
C SER A 205 -12.16 -18.23 -13.91
N SER A 206 -13.10 -17.28 -13.86
CA SER A 206 -13.03 -16.05 -13.06
C SER A 206 -13.26 -16.27 -11.58
N LYS A 207 -13.81 -17.42 -11.17
CA LYS A 207 -13.95 -17.79 -9.75
C LYS A 207 -12.62 -17.83 -8.99
N ARG A 208 -11.49 -17.82 -9.70
CA ARG A 208 -10.11 -17.86 -9.18
C ARG A 208 -9.63 -16.54 -8.58
N TRP A 209 -10.15 -15.41 -9.07
CA TRP A 209 -9.79 -14.08 -8.60
C TRP A 209 -10.76 -13.56 -7.53
N ASP A 210 -11.99 -14.08 -7.52
CA ASP A 210 -13.00 -13.69 -6.55
C ASP A 210 -12.56 -14.05 -5.12
N THR A 211 -11.86 -15.17 -4.88
CA THR A 211 -11.49 -15.64 -3.52
C THR A 211 -10.51 -14.74 -2.77
N VAL A 212 -9.49 -14.19 -3.44
CA VAL A 212 -8.49 -13.31 -2.81
C VAL A 212 -9.12 -11.99 -2.36
N LEU A 213 -10.09 -11.50 -3.14
CA LEU A 213 -10.80 -10.25 -2.87
C LEU A 213 -12.04 -10.43 -1.97
N THR A 214 -12.66 -11.61 -1.92
CA THR A 214 -13.89 -11.86 -1.12
C THR A 214 -13.63 -12.22 0.35
N GLU A 215 -12.50 -12.85 0.68
CA GLU A 215 -12.18 -13.20 2.08
C GLU A 215 -11.39 -12.12 2.83
N THR A 216 -10.82 -11.16 2.10
CA THR A 216 -10.09 -10.05 2.70
C THR A 216 -11.06 -9.11 3.42
N LYS A 217 -11.19 -9.30 4.74
CA LYS A 217 -12.00 -8.41 5.58
C LYS A 217 -11.23 -7.13 5.84
N VAL A 218 -11.66 -6.05 5.20
CA VAL A 218 -11.21 -4.68 5.47
C VAL A 218 -12.03 -4.16 6.65
N PHE A 219 -11.43 -4.11 7.84
CA PHE A 219 -12.03 -3.39 8.96
C PHE A 219 -11.66 -1.91 8.82
N SER A 220 -12.64 -1.07 8.44
CA SER A 220 -12.45 0.38 8.43
C SER A 220 -13.26 1.02 9.57
N SER A 221 -12.60 1.86 10.36
CA SER A 221 -13.24 2.80 11.29
C SER A 221 -13.01 4.19 10.71
N VAL A 222 -14.04 4.82 10.15
CA VAL A 222 -14.07 6.20 9.60
C VAL A 222 -14.05 7.17 10.81
N PHE A 223 -13.16 8.14 11.07
CA PHE A 223 -12.55 9.26 10.32
C PHE A 223 -11.12 9.62 10.84
N ASP A 224 -10.39 10.46 10.09
CA ASP A 224 -9.22 11.31 10.42
C ASP A 224 -7.84 10.72 10.78
N THR A 225 -7.70 9.46 11.19
CA THR A 225 -6.37 8.78 11.30
C THR A 225 -6.57 7.28 11.16
N HIS A 226 -6.56 6.76 9.93
CA HIS A 226 -6.93 5.38 9.66
C HIS A 226 -5.72 4.46 9.68
N CYS A 227 -5.60 3.62 10.70
CA CYS A 227 -4.93 2.35 10.53
C CYS A 227 -5.87 1.38 9.80
N LEU A 228 -5.49 0.90 8.61
CA LEU A 228 -6.23 -0.15 7.90
C LEU A 228 -5.56 -1.49 8.18
N ILE A 229 -6.30 -2.43 8.75
CA ILE A 229 -5.86 -3.82 8.91
C ILE A 229 -6.49 -4.67 7.81
N VAL A 230 -5.64 -5.33 7.04
CA VAL A 230 -6.03 -6.24 5.97
C VAL A 230 -5.75 -7.66 6.41
N THR A 231 -6.81 -8.44 6.58
CA THR A 231 -6.67 -9.87 6.91
C THR A 231 -6.50 -10.69 5.65
N VAL A 232 -5.39 -11.41 5.53
CA VAL A 232 -5.03 -12.24 4.38
C VAL A 232 -5.04 -13.72 4.78
N PRO A 233 -6.00 -14.51 4.28
CA PRO A 233 -6.04 -15.94 4.58
C PRO A 233 -4.90 -16.67 3.84
N VAL A 234 -4.23 -17.56 4.56
CA VAL A 234 -3.15 -18.42 4.03
C VAL A 234 -3.46 -19.90 4.29
N GLU A 235 -2.87 -20.76 3.47
CA GLU A 235 -2.96 -22.21 3.62
C GLU A 235 -2.47 -22.66 5.00
N GLY A 236 -3.05 -23.74 5.55
CA GLY A 236 -2.71 -24.21 6.90
C GLY A 236 -1.21 -24.53 7.08
N GLU A 237 -0.58 -25.15 6.08
CA GLU A 237 0.86 -25.45 6.09
C GLU A 237 1.70 -24.17 6.12
N VAL A 238 1.37 -23.19 5.26
CA VAL A 238 2.04 -21.88 5.22
C VAL A 238 1.87 -21.15 6.55
N TYR A 239 0.66 -21.14 7.11
CA TYR A 239 0.38 -20.53 8.41
C TYR A 239 1.25 -21.15 9.51
N ASP A 240 1.34 -22.47 9.57
CA ASP A 240 2.11 -23.19 10.59
C ASP A 240 3.63 -22.96 10.44
N GLU A 241 4.14 -22.89 9.21
CA GLU A 241 5.54 -22.54 8.92
C GLU A 241 5.85 -21.12 9.40
N VAL A 242 5.00 -20.15 9.06
CA VAL A 242 5.20 -18.75 9.44
C VAL A 242 5.11 -18.57 10.95
N MET A 243 4.07 -19.10 11.60
CA MET A 243 3.90 -18.98 13.06
C MET A 243 5.05 -19.62 13.84
N ARG A 244 5.65 -20.69 13.30
CA ARG A 244 6.86 -21.29 13.90
C ARG A 244 8.07 -20.39 13.76
N ALA A 245 8.24 -19.74 12.61
CA ALA A 245 9.37 -18.83 12.38
C ALA A 245 9.30 -17.57 13.25
N VAL A 246 8.10 -17.01 13.43
CA VAL A 246 7.86 -15.76 14.18
C VAL A 246 7.47 -15.99 15.64
N GLU A 247 7.68 -17.21 16.16
CA GLU A 247 7.47 -17.59 17.58
C GLU A 247 6.06 -17.26 18.12
N GLY A 248 5.05 -17.26 17.24
CA GLY A 248 3.67 -16.93 17.58
C GLY A 248 3.34 -15.43 17.68
N GLU A 249 4.30 -14.53 17.43
CA GLU A 249 4.10 -13.07 17.41
C GLU A 249 3.46 -12.54 16.11
N GLY A 250 3.00 -13.44 15.22
CA GLY A 250 2.51 -13.13 13.86
C GLY A 250 1.19 -12.37 13.77
N GLY A 251 0.87 -11.52 14.74
CA GLY A 251 -0.43 -10.85 14.86
C GLY A 251 -0.66 -9.76 13.82
N LEU A 252 0.39 -9.03 13.39
CA LEU A 252 0.24 -7.85 12.54
C LEU A 252 1.57 -7.41 11.93
N VAL A 253 1.62 -7.30 10.61
CA VAL A 253 2.78 -6.82 9.85
C VAL A 253 2.54 -5.37 9.45
N GLU A 254 3.42 -4.47 9.86
CA GLU A 254 3.40 -3.08 9.44
C GLU A 254 3.99 -2.94 8.02
N ILE A 255 3.41 -2.06 7.20
CA ILE A 255 3.99 -1.71 5.92
C ILE A 255 4.94 -0.52 6.08
N LYS A 256 6.17 -0.67 5.59
CA LYS A 256 7.22 0.36 5.61
C LYS A 256 7.43 0.89 4.19
N PRO A 257 6.78 2.00 3.81
CA PRO A 257 7.02 2.60 2.51
C PRO A 257 8.35 3.37 2.47
N VAL A 258 9.06 3.29 1.34
CA VAL A 258 10.17 4.18 0.98
C VAL A 258 9.84 4.78 -0.38
N LEU A 259 9.99 6.09 -0.55
CA LEU A 259 9.55 6.82 -1.73
C LEU A 259 10.73 7.50 -2.43
N PHE A 260 10.95 7.18 -3.68
CA PHE A 260 11.87 7.91 -4.53
C PHE A 260 11.13 8.58 -5.69
N SER A 261 11.54 9.79 -6.04
CA SER A 261 11.08 10.48 -7.24
C SER A 261 12.23 11.15 -7.96
N GLN A 262 12.35 10.85 -9.25
CA GLN A 262 13.28 11.50 -10.17
C GLN A 262 12.65 11.57 -11.56
N GLY A 263 12.31 12.78 -12.00
CA GLY A 263 11.83 12.98 -13.37
C GLY A 263 12.94 12.66 -14.38
N ILE A 264 12.58 12.04 -15.50
CA ILE A 264 13.54 11.62 -16.54
C ILE A 264 13.27 12.19 -17.94
N ASN A 265 12.19 12.95 -18.10
CA ASN A 265 11.75 13.47 -19.40
C ASN A 265 12.18 14.94 -19.61
N GLU A 266 11.88 15.49 -20.80
CA GLU A 266 12.15 16.90 -21.12
C GLU A 266 11.43 17.88 -20.16
N GLN A 267 10.30 17.46 -19.58
CA GLN A 267 9.59 18.25 -18.57
C GLN A 267 10.38 18.37 -17.27
N GLN A 268 11.20 17.36 -16.92
CA GLN A 268 12.17 17.47 -15.83
C GLN A 268 13.24 18.51 -16.15
N THR A 269 13.76 18.53 -17.38
CA THR A 269 14.74 19.55 -17.78
C THR A 269 14.15 20.96 -17.65
N LEU A 270 12.90 21.15 -18.08
CA LEU A 270 12.18 22.41 -17.88
C LEU A 270 11.94 22.73 -16.40
N ALA A 271 11.61 21.75 -15.58
CA ALA A 271 11.42 21.95 -14.14
C ALA A 271 12.71 22.36 -13.43
N ILE A 272 13.86 21.80 -13.81
CA ILE A 272 15.17 22.18 -13.27
C ILE A 272 15.57 23.58 -13.72
N GLN A 273 15.36 23.92 -14.99
CA GLN A 273 15.81 25.18 -15.56
C GLN A 273 14.90 26.37 -15.24
N LEU A 274 13.58 26.14 -15.16
CA LEU A 274 12.56 27.19 -15.11
C LEU A 274 11.49 26.96 -14.03
N GLY A 275 11.46 25.79 -13.39
CA GLY A 275 10.44 25.38 -12.43
C GLY A 275 10.97 25.26 -11.01
N ASN A 276 10.27 24.46 -10.20
CA ASN A 276 10.65 24.18 -8.82
C ASN A 276 10.74 22.66 -8.60
N THR A 277 11.90 22.16 -8.16
CA THR A 277 12.16 20.75 -7.82
C THR A 277 11.99 20.44 -6.34
N SER A 278 11.69 21.44 -5.50
CA SER A 278 11.65 21.31 -4.05
C SER A 278 10.69 20.22 -3.56
N PHE A 279 9.63 19.93 -4.31
CA PHE A 279 8.68 18.87 -3.95
C PHE A 279 9.29 17.47 -4.08
N GLN A 280 10.05 17.20 -5.16
CA GLN A 280 10.78 15.93 -5.30
C GLN A 280 11.91 15.81 -4.28
N GLU A 281 12.62 16.91 -4.02
CA GLU A 281 13.66 16.93 -2.99
C GLU A 281 13.09 16.66 -1.60
N LYS A 282 11.88 17.16 -1.31
CA LYS A 282 11.17 16.87 -0.07
C LYS A 282 10.83 15.39 0.03
N ILE A 283 10.21 14.81 -1.00
CA ILE A 283 9.89 13.37 -1.07
C ILE A 283 11.14 12.53 -0.75
N ASN A 284 12.24 12.80 -1.44
CA ASN A 284 13.46 11.99 -1.30
C ASN A 284 14.18 12.19 0.05
N LYS A 285 13.96 13.31 0.75
CA LYS A 285 14.55 13.62 2.06
C LYS A 285 13.76 13.04 3.24
N GLU A 286 12.49 12.71 3.03
CA GLU A 286 11.58 12.25 4.10
C GLU A 286 11.56 10.73 4.30
N ASN A 287 12.38 9.98 3.54
CA ASN A 287 12.69 8.57 3.80
C ASN A 287 13.62 8.40 5.00
#